data_AF-A0A0G1FKJ0-F1
#
_entry.id   AF-A0A0G1FKJ0-F1
#
_cell.length_a   1.000
_cell.length_b   1.000
_cell.length_c   1.000
_cell.angle_alpha   90.00
_cell.angle_beta   90.00
_cell.angle_gamma   90.00
#
_symmetry.space_group_name_H-M   'P 1'
#
loop_
_entity.id
_entity.type
_entity.pdbx_description
1 polymer ?
#
loop_
_entity_poly.entity_id
_entity_poly.type
_entity_poly.pdbx_seq_one_letter_code
_entity_poly.pdbx_strand_id
1 'polypeptide(L)'
;MKISQKFPQFEKEKALIIVAGRLETDFHIAFGGEITKVASFKITKPRYSDREGFVARASGGKAVSGGPSYSIDKEKINSDFLKVFKEKIKPFSQDKKIGRVYLFAESHVVNEIQKFLPVNLKNKIKEVVRGNYSKNHLFDLLEIISAKRS
;
A
#
# COMPACT_ATOMS: atom_id res chain seq x y z
N MET A 1 10.26 17.71 0.97
CA MET A 1 9.61 18.55 -0.07
C MET A 1 8.71 19.54 0.64
N LYS A 2 8.73 20.83 0.24
CA LYS A 2 7.87 21.84 0.87
C LYS A 2 6.45 21.77 0.30
N ILE A 3 5.47 21.83 1.19
CA ILE A 3 4.04 21.84 0.88
C ILE A 3 3.65 23.29 0.58
N SER A 4 3.04 23.54 -0.57
CA SER A 4 2.53 24.88 -0.90
C SER A 4 1.50 25.35 0.14
N GLN A 5 1.47 26.64 0.47
CA GLN A 5 0.53 27.21 1.46
C GLN A 5 -0.95 26.98 1.11
N LYS A 6 -1.24 26.66 -0.16
CA LYS A 6 -2.58 26.28 -0.62
C LYS A 6 -3.06 24.93 -0.06
N PHE A 7 -2.16 24.11 0.46
CA PHE A 7 -2.43 22.79 1.02
C PHE A 7 -2.25 22.75 2.54
N PRO A 8 -2.79 21.73 3.22
CA PRO A 8 -2.63 21.56 4.66
C PRO A 8 -1.16 21.52 5.09
N GLN A 9 -0.80 22.37 6.04
CA GLN A 9 0.58 22.47 6.55
C GLN A 9 0.90 21.47 7.66
N PHE A 10 -0.09 20.78 8.25
CA PHE A 10 0.12 19.79 9.31
C PHE A 10 0.98 20.31 10.50
N GLU A 11 0.75 21.56 10.93
CA GLU A 11 1.60 22.22 11.93
C GLU A 11 1.44 21.66 13.36
N LYS A 12 0.22 21.21 13.71
CA LYS A 12 -0.10 20.77 15.08
C LYS A 12 0.29 19.33 15.37
N GLU A 13 0.28 18.46 14.36
CA GLU A 13 0.46 17.02 14.52
C GLU A 13 1.04 16.41 13.24
N LYS A 14 1.88 15.38 13.39
CA LYS A 14 2.41 14.67 12.22
C LYS A 14 1.28 13.88 11.56
N ALA A 15 1.21 13.95 10.24
CA ALA A 15 0.37 13.10 9.42
C ALA A 15 1.21 12.02 8.74
N LEU A 16 0.79 10.77 8.86
CA LEU A 16 1.32 9.66 8.08
C LEU A 16 0.46 9.48 6.84
N ILE A 17 1.07 9.57 5.67
CA ILE A 17 0.43 9.33 4.39
C ILE A 17 0.98 8.01 3.85
N ILE A 18 0.08 7.04 3.65
CA ILE A 18 0.39 5.71 3.17
C ILE A 18 -0.17 5.60 1.77
N VAL A 19 0.70 5.36 0.79
CA VAL A 19 0.32 5.17 -0.62
C VAL A 19 0.64 3.74 -0.99
N ALA A 20 -0.37 2.88 -1.10
CA ALA A 20 -0.19 1.46 -1.34
C ALA A 20 -0.83 1.02 -2.66
N GLY A 21 -0.02 0.39 -3.50
CA GLY A 21 -0.48 -0.37 -4.65
C GLY A 21 -0.49 -1.86 -4.36
N ARG A 22 -0.75 -2.66 -5.39
CA ARG A 22 -0.73 -4.12 -5.30
C ARG A 22 0.61 -4.73 -4.85
N LEU A 23 1.73 -4.07 -5.15
CA LEU A 23 3.08 -4.64 -4.95
C LEU A 23 4.07 -3.66 -4.32
N GLU A 24 3.67 -2.42 -4.13
CA GLU A 24 4.55 -1.40 -3.61
C GLU A 24 3.78 -0.51 -2.64
N THR A 25 4.50 0.04 -1.68
CA THR A 25 3.93 0.98 -0.73
C THR A 25 4.97 2.00 -0.36
N ASP A 26 4.54 3.25 -0.40
CA ASP A 26 5.31 4.40 0.04
C ASP A 26 4.69 4.98 1.31
N PHE A 27 5.56 5.32 2.26
CA PHE A 27 5.20 5.97 3.52
C PHE A 27 5.82 7.36 3.53
N HIS A 28 4.96 8.36 3.74
CA HIS A 28 5.36 9.74 3.85
C HIS A 28 4.92 10.32 5.19
N ILE A 29 5.75 11.17 5.77
CA ILE A 29 5.37 12.00 6.91
C ILE A 29 5.19 13.43 6.41
N ALA A 30 4.05 14.01 6.74
CA ALA A 30 3.78 15.42 6.55
C ALA A 30 3.70 16.14 7.91
N PHE A 31 4.52 17.17 8.11
CA PHE A 31 4.58 17.97 9.33
C PHE A 31 5.24 19.31 9.06
N GLY A 32 4.73 20.39 9.66
CA GLY A 32 5.37 21.72 9.61
C GLY A 32 5.56 22.27 8.19
N GLY A 33 4.62 21.99 7.29
CA GLY A 33 4.69 22.42 5.89
C GLY A 33 5.65 21.61 5.03
N GLU A 34 6.14 20.48 5.53
CA GLU A 34 7.02 19.60 4.78
C GLU A 34 6.45 18.20 4.66
N ILE A 35 6.67 17.58 3.50
CA ILE A 35 6.37 16.18 3.25
C ILE A 35 7.64 15.44 2.84
N THR A 36 7.91 14.33 3.53
CA THR A 36 9.13 13.55 3.36
C THR A 36 8.79 12.08 3.26
N LYS A 37 9.32 11.40 2.24
CA LYS A 37 9.25 9.95 2.12
C LYS A 37 10.17 9.34 3.17
N VAL A 38 9.60 8.56 4.08
CA VAL A 38 10.32 7.99 5.24
C VAL A 38 10.60 6.50 5.09
N ALA A 39 9.77 5.80 4.31
CA ALA A 39 9.98 4.40 3.98
C ALA A 39 9.29 4.06 2.67
N SER A 40 9.77 3.03 2.01
CA SER A 40 9.07 2.37 0.92
C SER A 40 9.50 0.93 0.82
N PHE A 41 8.66 0.12 0.19
CA PHE A 41 9.05 -1.20 -0.25
C PHE A 41 8.34 -1.55 -1.56
N LYS A 42 8.95 -2.48 -2.29
CA LYS A 42 8.41 -3.04 -3.52
C LYS A 42 8.68 -4.53 -3.53
N ILE A 43 7.65 -5.30 -3.82
CA ILE A 43 7.74 -6.74 -4.01
C ILE A 43 7.91 -7.01 -5.49
N THR A 44 8.95 -7.75 -5.81
CA THR A 44 9.19 -8.23 -7.16
C THR A 44 8.07 -9.17 -7.54
N LYS A 45 7.39 -8.91 -8.68
CA LYS A 45 6.50 -9.92 -9.25
C LYS A 45 7.32 -11.19 -9.46
N PRO A 46 6.81 -12.38 -9.09
CA PRO A 46 7.40 -13.60 -9.62
C PRO A 46 7.42 -13.43 -11.14
N ARG A 47 8.62 -13.54 -11.73
CA ARG A 47 8.79 -13.49 -13.17
C ARG A 47 7.96 -14.68 -13.67
N TYR A 48 6.83 -14.41 -14.32
CA TYR A 48 6.12 -15.44 -15.07
C TYR A 48 7.14 -15.91 -16.11
N SER A 49 7.81 -17.02 -15.79
CA SER A 49 8.57 -17.74 -16.77
C SER A 49 7.50 -18.34 -17.67
N ASP A 50 7.35 -17.78 -18.87
CA ASP A 50 6.50 -18.26 -19.95
C ASP A 50 7.05 -19.60 -20.53
N ARG A 51 7.48 -20.48 -19.63
CA ARG A 51 8.09 -21.79 -19.81
C ARG A 51 7.77 -22.48 -18.48
N GLU A 52 6.83 -23.40 -18.37
CA GLU A 52 6.83 -24.68 -19.07
C GLU A 52 5.39 -25.18 -19.26
N GLY A 53 4.81 -24.86 -20.43
CA GLY A 53 3.70 -25.62 -20.99
C GLY A 53 4.17 -26.89 -21.70
N PHE A 54 5.21 -27.58 -21.19
CA PHE A 54 5.60 -28.89 -21.73
C PHE A 54 4.78 -29.97 -21.04
N VAL A 55 3.52 -30.07 -21.43
CA VAL A 55 2.73 -31.28 -21.20
C VAL A 55 3.30 -32.34 -22.13
N ALA A 56 4.30 -33.09 -21.65
CA ALA A 56 4.58 -34.39 -22.24
C ALA A 56 3.31 -35.23 -22.09
N ARG A 57 2.63 -35.47 -23.23
CA ARG A 57 1.51 -36.41 -23.30
C ARG A 57 2.05 -37.80 -22.99
N ALA A 58 2.02 -38.20 -21.73
CA ALA A 58 2.08 -39.61 -21.37
C ALA A 58 0.69 -40.21 -21.61
N SER A 59 0.65 -41.15 -22.56
CA SER A 59 -0.48 -42.02 -22.88
C SER A 59 -1.13 -42.60 -21.61
N GLY A 60 -2.45 -42.42 -21.47
CA GLY A 60 -3.25 -43.15 -20.48
C GLY A 60 -4.15 -42.29 -19.60
N GLY A 61 -5.30 -41.88 -20.12
CA GLY A 61 -6.55 -41.67 -19.37
C GLY A 61 -6.49 -40.88 -18.06
N LYS A 62 -6.57 -39.55 -18.15
CA LYS A 62 -7.44 -38.64 -17.37
C LYS A 62 -7.01 -37.21 -17.67
N ALA A 63 -7.82 -36.50 -18.45
CA ALA A 63 -7.60 -35.10 -18.72
C ALA A 63 -7.84 -34.30 -17.44
N VAL A 64 -6.77 -33.88 -16.76
CA VAL A 64 -6.86 -32.91 -15.68
C VAL A 64 -6.85 -31.53 -16.34
N SER A 65 -8.04 -31.01 -16.62
CA SER A 65 -8.22 -29.64 -17.11
C SER A 65 -7.61 -28.66 -16.11
N GLY A 66 -6.78 -27.74 -16.62
CA GLY A 66 -5.88 -26.92 -15.83
C GLY A 66 -6.51 -25.99 -14.79
N GLY A 67 -5.66 -25.56 -13.85
CA GLY A 67 -5.86 -24.39 -13.01
C GLY A 67 -5.56 -24.61 -11.52
N PRO A 68 -4.29 -24.46 -11.09
CA PRO A 68 -4.06 -23.98 -9.71
C PRO A 68 -2.95 -22.93 -9.52
N SER A 69 -2.03 -22.74 -10.47
CA SER A 69 -0.84 -21.91 -10.20
C SER A 69 -1.16 -20.42 -9.98
N TYR A 70 -2.08 -19.85 -10.77
CA TYR A 70 -2.38 -18.41 -10.72
C TYR A 70 -2.93 -17.93 -9.35
N SER A 71 -3.62 -18.80 -8.62
CA SER A 71 -4.21 -18.47 -7.31
C SER A 71 -3.19 -18.56 -6.18
N ILE A 72 -2.36 -19.60 -6.18
CA ILE A 72 -1.30 -19.82 -5.18
C ILE A 72 -0.29 -18.68 -5.21
N ASP A 73 0.09 -18.21 -6.39
CA ASP A 73 1.02 -17.08 -6.55
C ASP A 73 0.45 -15.77 -5.99
N LYS A 74 -0.86 -15.51 -6.18
CA LYS A 74 -1.50 -14.31 -5.63
C LYS A 74 -1.53 -14.30 -4.11
N GLU A 75 -1.88 -15.43 -3.50
CA GLU A 75 -1.91 -15.55 -2.04
C GLU A 75 -0.52 -15.38 -1.43
N LYS A 76 0.50 -15.97 -2.07
CA LYS A 76 1.89 -15.82 -1.63
C LYS A 76 2.38 -14.37 -1.74
N ILE A 77 2.10 -13.70 -2.86
CA ILE A 77 2.43 -12.28 -3.06
C ILE A 77 1.75 -11.40 -2.00
N ASN A 78 0.46 -11.64 -1.72
CA ASN A 78 -0.26 -10.89 -0.69
C ASN A 78 0.34 -11.15 0.70
N SER A 79 0.64 -12.39 1.04
CA SER A 79 1.25 -12.73 2.34
C SER A 79 2.61 -12.05 2.52
N ASP A 80 3.44 -12.06 1.48
CA ASP A 80 4.75 -11.40 1.50
C ASP A 80 4.60 -9.87 1.62
N PHE A 81 3.65 -9.30 0.87
CA PHE A 81 3.26 -7.88 0.97
C PHE A 81 2.88 -7.48 2.39
N LEU A 82 2.01 -8.27 3.00
CA LEU A 82 1.52 -8.01 4.34
C LEU A 82 2.61 -8.18 5.40
N LYS A 83 3.52 -9.14 5.21
CA LYS A 83 4.66 -9.35 6.10
C LYS A 83 5.57 -8.12 6.09
N VAL A 84 6.02 -7.70 4.91
CA VAL A 84 6.88 -6.52 4.77
C VAL A 84 6.17 -5.25 5.26
N PHE A 85 4.88 -5.10 4.93
CA PHE A 85 4.07 -3.99 5.40
C PHE A 85 4.03 -3.89 6.93
N LYS A 86 3.80 -5.02 7.63
CA LYS A 86 3.80 -5.07 9.10
C LYS A 86 5.14 -4.65 9.70
N GLU A 87 6.24 -5.10 9.10
CA GLU A 87 7.58 -4.73 9.57
C GLU A 87 7.84 -3.24 9.39
N LYS A 88 7.44 -2.67 8.24
CA LYS A 88 7.63 -1.25 7.94
C LYS A 88 6.67 -0.34 8.71
N ILE A 89 5.46 -0.77 9.04
CA ILE A 89 4.48 0.05 9.77
C ILE A 89 4.75 0.10 11.28
N LYS A 90 5.42 -0.92 11.84
CA LYS A 90 5.74 -1.05 13.26
C LYS A 90 6.42 0.21 13.88
N PRO A 91 7.49 0.79 13.31
CA PRO A 91 8.10 1.99 13.86
C PRO A 91 7.14 3.19 13.90
N PHE A 92 6.26 3.34 12.91
CA PHE A 92 5.27 4.42 12.88
C PHE A 92 4.18 4.22 13.94
N SER A 93 3.84 2.97 14.29
CA SER A 93 2.89 2.70 15.37
C SER A 93 3.42 3.08 16.75
N GLN A 94 4.74 3.19 16.91
CA GLN A 94 5.38 3.60 18.15
C GLN A 94 5.58 5.13 18.23
N ASP A 95 5.55 5.84 17.09
CA ASP A 95 5.63 7.29 17.07
C ASP A 95 4.29 7.92 17.52
N LYS A 96 4.25 8.30 18.80
CA LYS A 96 3.09 8.97 19.41
C LYS A 96 2.78 10.34 18.80
N LYS A 97 3.73 10.97 18.07
CA LYS A 97 3.53 12.28 17.42
C LYS A 97 2.69 12.19 16.15
N ILE A 98 2.50 10.98 15.59
CA ILE A 98 1.57 10.77 14.48
C ILE A 98 0.15 10.89 15.03
N GLY A 99 -0.51 11.99 14.69
CA GLY A 99 -1.90 12.27 15.09
C GLY A 99 -2.91 11.80 14.05
N ARG A 100 -2.51 11.75 12.77
CA ARG A 100 -3.38 11.43 11.64
C ARG A 100 -2.74 10.44 10.68
N VAL A 101 -3.59 9.60 10.09
CA VAL A 101 -3.23 8.69 9.02
C VAL A 101 -4.14 8.93 7.82
N TYR A 102 -3.53 9.03 6.64
CA TYR A 102 -4.22 9.10 5.36
C TYR A 102 -3.82 7.87 4.54
N LEU A 103 -4.80 7.06 4.15
CA LEU A 103 -4.55 5.83 3.40
C LEU A 103 -5.04 6.00 1.96
N PHE A 104 -4.11 5.97 1.02
CA PHE A 104 -4.36 5.94 -0.42
C PHE A 104 -4.01 4.55 -0.92
N ALA A 105 -4.99 3.76 -1.33
CA ALA A 105 -4.69 2.45 -1.86
C ALA A 105 -5.73 1.92 -2.85
N GLU A 106 -5.31 0.96 -3.68
CA GLU A 106 -6.24 0.27 -4.57
C GLU A 106 -7.35 -0.43 -3.76
N SER A 107 -8.58 -0.46 -4.30
CA SER A 107 -9.76 -0.94 -3.55
C SER A 107 -9.59 -2.32 -2.93
N HIS A 108 -8.89 -3.23 -3.61
CA HIS A 108 -8.62 -4.58 -3.14
C HIS A 108 -7.51 -4.66 -2.07
N VAL A 109 -6.65 -3.65 -1.99
CA VAL A 109 -5.53 -3.57 -1.03
C VAL A 109 -5.95 -2.84 0.26
N VAL A 110 -6.87 -1.87 0.17
CA VAL A 110 -7.37 -1.09 1.32
C VAL A 110 -7.83 -1.99 2.47
N ASN A 111 -8.69 -2.98 2.17
CA ASN A 111 -9.27 -3.85 3.18
C ASN A 111 -8.18 -4.67 3.89
N GLU A 112 -7.19 -5.14 3.15
CA GLU A 112 -6.08 -5.91 3.69
C GLU A 112 -5.21 -5.01 4.58
N ILE A 113 -4.82 -3.82 4.11
CA ILE A 113 -4.05 -2.86 4.91
C ILE A 113 -4.79 -2.50 6.20
N GLN A 114 -6.10 -2.23 6.16
CA GLN A 114 -6.88 -1.87 7.34
C GLN A 114 -7.00 -3.00 8.38
N LYS A 115 -6.90 -4.26 7.96
CA LYS A 115 -6.86 -5.42 8.87
C LYS A 115 -5.53 -5.49 9.61
N PHE A 116 -4.43 -5.17 8.94
CA PHE A 116 -3.08 -5.31 9.49
C PHE A 116 -2.48 -4.01 10.03
N LEU A 117 -3.16 -2.88 9.84
CA LEU A 117 -2.78 -1.62 10.45
C LEU A 117 -2.89 -1.75 11.97
N PRO A 118 -1.85 -1.38 12.74
CA PRO A 118 -1.91 -1.36 14.19
C PRO A 118 -3.09 -0.52 14.70
N VAL A 119 -3.79 -0.99 15.73
CA VAL A 119 -5.02 -0.36 16.25
C VAL A 119 -4.82 1.13 16.56
N ASN A 120 -3.66 1.49 17.12
CA ASN A 120 -3.28 2.88 17.41
C ASN A 120 -3.26 3.78 16.17
N LEU A 121 -2.83 3.27 15.02
CA LEU A 121 -2.83 4.00 13.74
C LEU A 121 -4.19 3.92 13.05
N LYS A 122 -4.88 2.78 13.18
CA LYS A 122 -6.23 2.57 12.62
C LYS A 122 -7.23 3.58 13.17
N ASN A 123 -7.19 3.84 14.47
CA ASN A 123 -8.05 4.83 15.12
C ASN A 123 -7.69 6.28 14.74
N LYS A 124 -6.53 6.49 14.13
CA LYS A 124 -6.05 7.80 13.65
C LYS A 124 -6.26 7.99 12.15
N ILE A 125 -6.84 7.00 11.46
CA ILE A 125 -7.20 7.14 10.04
C ILE A 125 -8.26 8.23 9.94
N LYS A 126 -7.89 9.33 9.26
CA LYS A 126 -8.84 10.38 8.92
C LYS A 126 -9.54 10.09 7.61
N GLU A 127 -8.80 9.61 6.63
CA GLU A 127 -9.33 9.36 5.29
C GLU A 127 -8.76 8.10 4.68
N VAL A 128 -9.63 7.42 3.92
CA VAL A 128 -9.28 6.28 3.08
C VAL A 128 -9.74 6.59 1.67
N VAL A 129 -8.78 6.77 0.77
CA VAL A 129 -9.03 7.07 -0.63
C VAL A 129 -8.71 5.82 -1.44
N ARG A 130 -9.76 5.27 -2.05
CA ARG A 130 -9.65 4.09 -2.92
C ARG A 130 -9.24 4.52 -4.33
N GLY A 131 -8.20 3.92 -4.86
CA GLY A 131 -7.71 4.18 -6.22
C GLY A 131 -6.24 3.81 -6.39
N ASN A 132 -5.79 3.73 -7.64
CA ASN A 132 -4.38 3.48 -7.93
C ASN A 132 -3.63 4.81 -7.90
N TYR A 133 -2.98 5.09 -6.78
CA TYR A 133 -2.21 6.31 -6.57
C TYR A 133 -0.70 6.07 -6.48
N SER A 134 -0.25 4.84 -6.69
CA SER A 134 1.16 4.46 -6.56
C SER A 134 2.07 5.16 -7.57
N LYS A 135 1.49 5.69 -8.66
CA LYS A 135 2.19 6.46 -9.70
C LYS A 135 1.86 7.96 -9.66
N ASN A 136 0.95 8.38 -8.78
CA ASN A 136 0.52 9.77 -8.72
C ASN A 136 1.57 10.62 -8.01
N HIS A 137 1.60 11.90 -8.37
CA HIS A 137 2.48 12.81 -7.69
C HIS A 137 1.94 13.08 -6.28
N LEU A 138 2.84 13.31 -5.32
CA LEU A 138 2.48 13.68 -3.94
C LEU A 138 1.54 14.90 -3.87
N PHE A 139 1.57 15.76 -4.89
CA PHE A 139 0.70 16.93 -4.99
C PHE A 139 -0.77 16.54 -5.21
N ASP A 140 -1.06 15.55 -6.06
CA ASP A 140 -2.43 15.08 -6.28
C ASP A 140 -3.05 14.56 -4.98
N LEU A 141 -2.24 13.87 -4.16
CA LEU A 141 -2.67 13.36 -2.86
C LEU A 141 -3.02 14.51 -1.91
N LEU A 142 -2.19 15.55 -1.86
CA LEU A 142 -2.42 16.73 -1.02
C LEU A 142 -3.67 17.50 -1.46
N GLU A 143 -3.95 17.56 -2.77
CA GLU A 143 -5.15 18.18 -3.31
C GLU A 143 -6.41 17.42 -2.85
N ILE A 144 -6.41 16.09 -2.92
CA ILE A 144 -7.51 15.26 -2.42
C ILE A 144 -7.72 15.46 -0.91
N ILE A 145 -6.64 15.54 -0.13
CA ILE A 145 -6.73 15.81 1.32
C ILE A 145 -7.32 17.19 1.57
N SER A 146 -6.97 18.18 0.75
CA SER A 146 -7.45 19.55 0.88
C SER A 146 -8.94 19.68 0.52
N ALA A 147 -9.35 19.10 -0.61
CA ALA A 147 -10.72 19.16 -1.11
C ALA A 147 -11.74 18.54 -0.16
N LYS A 148 -11.35 17.47 0.54
CA LYS A 148 -12.22 16.78 1.51
C LYS A 148 -12.29 17.44 2.90
N ARG A 149 -11.52 18.51 3.11
CA ARG A 149 -11.45 19.23 4.39
C ARG A 149 -12.32 20.49 4.41
N SER A 150 -12.88 20.88 3.27
CA SER A 150 -13.92 21.90 3.10
C SER A 150 -15.29 21.34 3.44
#